data_AF-Q83YJ5-F1
#
_entry.id   AF-Q83YJ5-F1
#
_cell.length_a   1.000
_cell.length_b   1.000
_cell.length_c   1.000
_cell.angle_alpha   90.00
_cell.angle_beta   90.00
_cell.angle_gamma   90.00
#
_symmetry.space_group_name_H-M   'P 1'
#
loop_
_entity.id
_entity.type
_entity.pdbx_description
1 polymer ?
#
loop_
_entity_poly.entity_id
_entity_poly.type
_entity_poly.pdbx_seq_one_letter_code
_entity_poly.pdbx_strand_id
1 'polypeptide(L)'
;MSNEIVKFSNQFNNVALKKFDAVHLDVLMAIASRVREKGTATVEFSFEELRGLMRLRKNLTNRQLADKIVQTNARLLALNYMFEDSGKIIQFALFTKFVTDPQEATLAVGVNEEFAFLLNDLTSQFTRFELAEFADLKSKYAKEFYRRAKQYRSSGIWKISRDEFCRLLSVPKSTAEQVRDLNKRVLKPIIEECGPLLGLKIERQYVKRRLSGFVFTFARETPPVIDARPVEARKAEDAGHWTSVAGYGEVFTTTELFDVTAARDHFDGTVEAGECRFCAFDARNREHHAQNAGKLF
;
A
#
# COMPACT_ATOMS: atom_id res chain seq x y z
N MET A 1 -9.00 11.02 -22.17
CA MET A 1 -8.05 9.98 -21.73
C MET A 1 -8.71 9.25 -20.58
N SER A 2 -8.83 7.92 -20.66
CA SER A 2 -9.37 7.12 -19.57
C SER A 2 -8.47 7.27 -18.34
N ASN A 3 -9.04 7.65 -17.21
CA ASN A 3 -8.36 7.66 -15.91
C ASN A 3 -8.05 6.21 -15.52
N GLU A 4 -6.84 5.77 -15.83
CA GLU A 4 -6.35 4.43 -15.46
C GLU A 4 -6.19 4.34 -13.95
N ILE A 5 -6.86 3.36 -13.34
CA ILE A 5 -6.92 3.20 -11.89
C ILE A 5 -6.07 2.02 -11.48
N VAL A 6 -5.21 2.24 -10.49
CA VAL A 6 -4.57 1.17 -9.74
C VAL A 6 -5.45 0.82 -8.56
N LYS A 7 -5.71 -0.48 -8.36
CA LYS A 7 -6.42 -1.02 -7.20
C LYS A 7 -5.69 -2.30 -6.75
N PHE A 8 -5.35 -2.41 -5.47
CA PHE A 8 -4.75 -3.62 -4.90
C PHE A 8 -5.09 -3.75 -3.41
N SER A 9 -4.97 -4.95 -2.85
CA SER A 9 -5.23 -5.22 -1.43
C SER A 9 -4.26 -4.44 -0.53
N ASN A 10 -4.76 -3.90 0.58
CA ASN A 10 -3.94 -3.21 1.58
C ASN A 10 -2.80 -4.10 2.12
N GLN A 11 -2.93 -5.43 2.04
CA GLN A 11 -1.86 -6.37 2.36
C GLN A 11 -0.60 -6.13 1.51
N PHE A 12 -0.76 -5.69 0.26
CA PHE A 12 0.36 -5.36 -0.61
C PHE A 12 1.21 -4.19 -0.08
N ASN A 13 0.60 -3.24 0.66
CA ASN A 13 1.32 -2.11 1.24
C ASN A 13 2.19 -2.49 2.45
N ASN A 14 1.97 -3.66 3.06
CA ASN A 14 2.82 -4.19 4.13
C ASN A 14 4.17 -4.73 3.62
N VAL A 15 4.28 -4.92 2.30
CA VAL A 15 5.46 -5.46 1.64
C VAL A 15 6.43 -4.34 1.28
N ALA A 16 7.65 -4.44 1.78
CA ALA A 16 8.74 -3.56 1.41
C ALA A 16 9.32 -4.00 0.06
N LEU A 17 9.13 -3.17 -0.98
CA LEU A 17 9.67 -3.42 -2.33
C LEU A 17 11.19 -3.12 -2.36
N LYS A 18 11.95 -3.99 -1.71
CA LYS A 18 13.41 -3.83 -1.55
C LYS A 18 14.10 -3.77 -2.90
N LYS A 19 15.05 -2.84 -3.01
CA LYS A 19 15.86 -2.59 -4.21
C LYS A 19 15.07 -2.02 -5.41
N PHE A 20 13.77 -1.72 -5.30
CA PHE A 20 13.05 -1.03 -6.36
C PHE A 20 13.51 0.43 -6.51
N ASP A 21 13.65 0.88 -7.76
CA ASP A 21 13.75 2.31 -8.10
C ASP A 21 12.40 2.80 -8.64
N ALA A 22 12.29 4.10 -8.94
CA ALA A 22 11.05 4.70 -9.41
C ALA A 22 10.47 4.00 -10.66
N VAL A 23 11.31 3.61 -11.62
CA VAL A 23 10.87 2.97 -12.87
C VAL A 23 10.33 1.58 -12.63
N HIS A 24 10.93 0.81 -11.70
CA HIS A 24 10.39 -0.52 -11.36
C HIS A 24 9.02 -0.42 -10.68
N LEU A 25 8.80 0.63 -9.88
CA LEU A 25 7.49 0.90 -9.29
C LEU A 25 6.47 1.28 -10.37
N ASP A 26 6.89 2.06 -11.38
CA ASP A 26 6.03 2.41 -12.51
C ASP A 26 5.63 1.19 -13.33
N VAL A 27 6.58 0.28 -13.63
CA VAL A 27 6.28 -1.00 -14.31
C VAL A 27 5.23 -1.79 -13.50
N LEU A 28 5.46 -1.94 -12.20
CA LEU A 28 4.56 -2.70 -11.34
C LEU A 28 3.16 -2.10 -11.27
N MET A 29 3.03 -0.78 -11.13
CA MET A 29 1.73 -0.12 -11.06
C MET A 29 1.00 -0.09 -12.41
N ALA A 30 1.73 0.02 -13.52
CA ALA A 30 1.17 -0.12 -14.86
C ALA A 30 0.62 -1.54 -15.12
N ILE A 31 1.34 -2.57 -14.65
CA ILE A 31 0.84 -3.95 -14.71
C ILE A 31 -0.40 -4.09 -13.82
N ALA A 32 -0.34 -3.61 -12.57
CA ALA A 32 -1.44 -3.70 -11.61
C ALA A 32 -2.73 -3.03 -12.11
N SER A 33 -2.63 -1.91 -12.84
CA SER A 33 -3.82 -1.22 -13.37
C SER A 33 -4.57 -2.03 -14.43
N ARG A 34 -3.85 -2.89 -15.19
CA ARG A 34 -4.39 -3.65 -16.32
C ARG A 34 -4.74 -5.10 -16.01
N VAL A 35 -4.06 -5.72 -15.04
CA VAL A 35 -4.41 -7.08 -14.58
C VAL A 35 -5.61 -7.10 -13.64
N ARG A 36 -5.99 -5.95 -13.08
CA ARG A 36 -7.22 -5.78 -12.28
C ARG A 36 -8.43 -6.23 -13.08
N GLU A 37 -9.38 -6.91 -12.43
CA GLU A 37 -10.63 -7.41 -13.03
C GLU A 37 -10.40 -8.42 -14.17
N LYS A 38 -9.19 -9.00 -14.29
CA LYS A 38 -8.86 -10.07 -15.25
C LYS A 38 -8.65 -11.43 -14.58
N GLY A 39 -8.73 -11.49 -13.25
CA GLY A 39 -8.48 -12.72 -12.50
C GLY A 39 -7.08 -13.25 -12.77
N THR A 40 -7.00 -14.51 -13.20
CA THR A 40 -5.75 -15.21 -13.56
C THR A 40 -5.48 -15.23 -15.06
N ALA A 41 -6.31 -14.58 -15.88
CA ALA A 41 -6.11 -14.51 -17.33
C ALA A 41 -4.77 -13.83 -17.66
N THR A 42 -4.14 -14.28 -18.75
CA THR A 42 -2.95 -13.60 -19.26
C THR A 42 -3.34 -12.26 -19.89
N VAL A 43 -2.69 -11.20 -19.44
CA VAL A 43 -2.80 -9.85 -20.01
C VAL A 43 -1.53 -9.56 -20.80
N GLU A 44 -1.69 -9.12 -22.04
CA GLU A 44 -0.60 -8.71 -22.91
C GLU A 44 -0.52 -7.18 -22.98
N PHE A 45 0.71 -6.68 -22.96
CA PHE A 45 1.04 -5.26 -23.06
C PHE A 45 2.02 -5.07 -24.20
N SER A 46 1.81 -4.04 -25.02
CA SER A 46 2.88 -3.54 -25.88
C SER A 46 3.82 -2.65 -25.07
N PHE A 47 5.09 -2.54 -25.50
CA PHE A 47 6.03 -1.61 -24.88
C PHE A 47 5.62 -0.15 -25.09
N GLU A 48 4.89 0.17 -26.16
CA GLU A 48 4.30 1.50 -26.35
C GLU A 48 3.23 1.79 -25.30
N GLU A 49 2.34 0.84 -25.05
CA GLU A 49 1.33 0.94 -24.00
C GLU A 49 1.97 1.12 -22.62
N LEU A 50 2.96 0.29 -22.27
CA LEU A 50 3.67 0.43 -20.99
C LEU A 50 4.32 1.81 -20.84
N ARG A 51 4.94 2.37 -21.90
CA ARG A 51 5.48 3.73 -21.85
C ARG A 51 4.41 4.78 -21.58
N GLY A 52 3.24 4.63 -22.20
CA GLY A 52 2.08 5.50 -21.98
C GLY A 52 1.60 5.46 -20.54
N LEU A 53 1.40 4.25 -19.99
CA LEU A 53 0.95 4.02 -18.62
C LEU A 53 1.95 4.54 -17.58
N MET A 54 3.25 4.32 -17.81
CA MET A 54 4.33 4.74 -16.91
C MET A 54 4.68 6.23 -17.04
N ARG A 55 4.17 6.92 -18.07
CA ARG A 55 4.48 8.32 -18.41
C ARG A 55 5.99 8.62 -18.34
N LEU A 56 6.80 7.71 -18.90
CA LEU A 56 8.25 7.75 -18.77
C LEU A 56 8.83 9.07 -19.31
N ARG A 57 9.50 9.84 -18.43
CA ARG A 57 10.19 11.07 -18.84
C ARG A 57 11.45 10.82 -19.68
N LYS A 58 12.09 9.66 -19.48
CA LYS A 58 13.24 9.23 -20.26
C LYS A 58 12.76 8.25 -21.32
N ASN A 59 13.09 8.54 -22.58
CA ASN A 59 12.83 7.62 -23.68
C ASN A 59 13.78 6.42 -23.57
N LEU A 60 13.34 5.38 -22.87
CA LEU A 60 14.03 4.09 -22.82
C LEU A 60 13.88 3.37 -24.16
N THR A 61 14.99 2.84 -24.67
CA THR A 61 14.94 1.92 -25.82
C THR A 61 14.18 0.64 -25.45
N ASN A 62 13.71 -0.13 -26.43
CA ASN A 62 13.03 -1.41 -26.16
C ASN A 62 13.88 -2.33 -25.29
N ARG A 63 15.19 -2.41 -25.55
CA ARG A 63 16.12 -3.20 -24.73
C ARG A 63 16.21 -2.71 -23.28
N GLN A 64 16.35 -1.40 -23.07
CA GLN A 64 16.41 -0.83 -21.71
C GLN A 64 15.09 -1.02 -20.94
N LEU A 65 13.96 -0.90 -21.63
CA LEU A 65 12.65 -1.16 -21.03
C LEU A 65 12.50 -2.65 -20.68
N ALA A 66 12.88 -3.55 -21.59
CA ALA A 66 12.90 -4.98 -21.34
C ALA A 66 13.77 -5.33 -20.12
N ASP A 67 14.97 -4.75 -20.02
CA ASP A 67 15.86 -4.95 -18.87
C ASP A 67 15.20 -4.49 -17.56
N LYS A 68 14.48 -3.37 -17.57
CA LYS A 68 13.72 -2.88 -16.39
C LYS A 68 12.56 -3.79 -16.04
N ILE A 69 11.83 -4.29 -17.03
CA ILE A 69 10.71 -5.23 -16.86
C ILE A 69 11.23 -6.54 -16.23
N VAL A 70 12.30 -7.11 -16.78
CA VAL A 70 12.94 -8.33 -16.26
C VAL A 70 13.46 -8.13 -14.84
N GLN A 71 14.14 -7.00 -14.57
CA GLN A 71 14.60 -6.66 -13.22
C GLN A 71 13.44 -6.48 -12.23
N THR A 72 12.29 -5.99 -12.69
CA THR A 72 11.09 -5.84 -11.86
C THR A 72 10.61 -7.21 -11.41
N ASN A 73 10.44 -8.17 -12.33
CA ASN A 73 10.01 -9.52 -11.99
C ASN A 73 11.03 -10.26 -11.12
N ALA A 74 12.33 -10.17 -11.43
CA ALA A 74 13.38 -10.79 -10.62
C ALA A 74 13.35 -10.31 -9.16
N ARG A 75 13.02 -9.03 -8.93
CA ARG A 75 12.88 -8.48 -7.59
C ARG A 75 11.59 -8.89 -6.91
N LEU A 76 10.48 -9.01 -7.65
CA LEU A 76 9.22 -9.55 -7.12
C LEU A 76 9.37 -11.01 -6.68
N LEU A 77 10.06 -11.83 -7.47
CA LEU A 77 10.38 -13.22 -7.12
C LEU A 77 11.25 -13.33 -5.87
N ALA A 78 12.14 -12.35 -5.66
CA ALA A 78 12.97 -12.27 -4.45
C ALA A 78 12.23 -11.73 -3.23
N LEU A 79 10.97 -11.32 -3.36
CA LEU A 79 10.14 -10.96 -2.20
C LEU A 79 9.67 -12.25 -1.54
N ASN A 80 10.25 -12.55 -0.38
CA ASN A 80 9.69 -13.55 0.52
C ASN A 80 8.42 -12.94 1.14
N TYR A 81 7.27 -13.16 0.49
CA TYR A 81 5.98 -12.84 1.09
C TYR A 81 5.83 -13.70 2.35
N MET A 82 5.59 -13.06 3.49
CA MET A 82 5.22 -13.73 4.73
C MET A 82 3.81 -13.29 5.04
N PHE A 83 2.85 -14.21 4.96
CA PHE A 83 1.55 -14.02 5.57
C PHE A 83 1.62 -14.52 7.01
N GLU A 84 1.12 -13.73 7.95
CA GLU A 84 0.68 -14.27 9.22
C GLU A 84 -0.75 -14.75 9.04
N ASP A 85 -0.92 -15.87 8.34
CA ASP A 85 -2.10 -16.70 8.49
C ASP A 85 -1.68 -17.95 9.25
N SER A 86 -2.13 -18.06 10.50
CA SER A 86 -1.96 -19.26 11.31
C SER A 86 -0.48 -19.68 11.55
N GLY A 87 0.48 -18.75 11.43
CA GLY A 87 1.92 -19.02 11.60
C GLY A 87 2.60 -19.72 10.41
N LYS A 88 1.96 -19.80 9.24
CA LYS A 88 2.51 -20.45 8.05
C LYS A 88 3.29 -19.47 7.17
N ILE A 89 4.51 -19.84 6.78
CA ILE A 89 5.28 -19.09 5.78
C ILE A 89 4.90 -19.61 4.39
N ILE A 90 4.13 -18.82 3.64
CA ILE A 90 3.69 -19.17 2.29
C ILE A 90 4.51 -18.36 1.27
N GLN A 91 5.21 -19.06 0.38
CA GLN A 91 6.08 -18.46 -0.64
C GLN A 91 5.61 -18.87 -2.03
N PHE A 92 4.99 -17.94 -2.76
CA PHE A 92 4.72 -18.12 -4.18
C PHE A 92 5.24 -16.91 -4.98
N ALA A 93 5.31 -17.05 -6.30
CA ALA A 93 5.50 -15.93 -7.20
C ALA A 93 4.17 -15.19 -7.40
N LEU A 94 4.19 -13.85 -7.39
CA LEU A 94 3.00 -13.04 -7.67
C LEU A 94 2.43 -13.30 -9.07
N PHE A 95 3.31 -13.58 -10.04
CA PHE A 95 2.95 -13.84 -11.42
C PHE A 95 3.37 -15.26 -11.83
N THR A 96 2.43 -16.07 -12.33
CA THR A 96 2.69 -17.40 -12.90
C THR A 96 3.26 -17.32 -14.31
N LYS A 97 2.89 -16.27 -15.06
CA LYS A 97 3.43 -15.96 -16.39
C LYS A 97 3.98 -14.54 -16.38
N PHE A 98 5.22 -14.38 -16.84
CA PHE A 98 5.87 -13.08 -16.99
C PHE A 98 6.88 -13.15 -18.14
N VAL A 99 6.38 -13.05 -19.37
CA VAL A 99 7.16 -13.25 -20.60
C VAL A 99 7.42 -11.89 -21.24
N THR A 100 8.67 -11.46 -21.25
CA THR A 100 9.11 -10.24 -21.95
C THR A 100 9.72 -10.64 -23.28
N ASP A 101 9.17 -10.14 -24.39
CA ASP A 101 9.73 -10.31 -25.72
C ASP A 101 10.26 -8.96 -26.25
N PRO A 102 11.58 -8.74 -26.27
CA PRO A 102 12.16 -7.51 -26.80
C PRO A 102 12.07 -7.38 -28.33
N GLN A 103 11.89 -8.48 -29.07
CA GLN A 103 11.80 -8.47 -30.53
C GLN A 103 10.41 -7.99 -30.96
N GLU A 104 9.38 -8.60 -30.39
CA GLU A 104 7.97 -8.21 -30.59
C GLU A 104 7.57 -7.00 -29.75
N ALA A 105 8.44 -6.57 -28.83
CA ALA A 105 8.22 -5.45 -27.90
C ALA A 105 6.94 -5.64 -27.05
N THR A 106 6.77 -6.85 -26.50
CA THR A 106 5.61 -7.23 -25.70
C THR A 106 5.98 -7.73 -24.31
N LEU A 107 5.01 -7.66 -23.40
CA LEU A 107 5.05 -8.29 -22.09
C LEU A 107 3.73 -9.03 -21.89
N ALA A 108 3.78 -10.32 -21.56
CA ALA A 108 2.61 -11.11 -21.17
C ALA A 108 2.68 -11.46 -19.67
N VAL A 109 1.64 -11.08 -18.91
CA VAL A 109 1.57 -11.26 -17.45
C VAL A 109 0.34 -12.09 -17.08
N GLY A 110 0.52 -13.13 -16.27
CA GLY A 110 -0.56 -13.89 -15.64
C GLY A 110 -0.39 -13.84 -14.12
N VAL A 111 -1.44 -13.45 -13.40
CA VAL A 111 -1.45 -13.39 -11.93
C VAL A 111 -1.56 -14.81 -11.37
N ASN A 112 -0.79 -15.11 -10.33
CA ASN A 112 -0.89 -16.37 -9.61
C ASN A 112 -2.21 -16.45 -8.85
N GLU A 113 -2.93 -17.57 -8.98
CA GLU A 113 -4.20 -17.81 -8.30
C GLU A 113 -4.11 -17.62 -6.78
N GLU A 114 -3.03 -18.12 -6.16
CA GLU A 114 -2.75 -17.98 -4.71
C GLU A 114 -2.60 -16.51 -4.27
N PHE A 115 -2.28 -15.61 -5.21
CA PHE A 115 -2.13 -14.18 -4.98
C PHE A 115 -3.13 -13.32 -5.74
N ALA A 116 -4.16 -13.92 -6.36
CA ALA A 116 -5.16 -13.19 -7.13
C ALA A 116 -5.84 -12.12 -6.25
N PHE A 117 -6.05 -12.43 -4.96
CA PHE A 117 -6.63 -11.51 -3.99
C PHE A 117 -5.83 -10.22 -3.79
N LEU A 118 -4.53 -10.18 -4.10
CA LEU A 118 -3.73 -8.96 -3.99
C LEU A 118 -4.13 -7.94 -5.07
N LEU A 119 -4.60 -8.38 -6.25
CA LEU A 119 -4.81 -7.52 -7.42
C LEU A 119 -6.24 -7.59 -8.01
N ASN A 120 -7.02 -8.64 -7.72
CA ASN A 120 -8.32 -8.93 -8.33
C ASN A 120 -9.48 -9.05 -7.34
N ASP A 121 -9.33 -9.79 -6.22
CA ASP A 121 -10.46 -10.07 -5.31
C ASP A 121 -10.67 -8.97 -4.26
N LEU A 122 -10.82 -7.74 -4.75
CA LEU A 122 -10.78 -6.51 -3.95
C LEU A 122 -12.19 -6.09 -3.51
N THR A 123 -12.80 -6.89 -2.64
CA THR A 123 -14.17 -6.66 -2.10
C THR A 123 -14.20 -5.69 -0.94
N SER A 124 -13.12 -5.63 -0.15
CA SER A 124 -12.87 -4.64 0.90
C SER A 124 -11.36 -4.50 1.09
N GLN A 125 -10.92 -3.49 1.83
CA GLN A 125 -9.50 -3.35 2.20
C GLN A 125 -8.52 -3.26 1.05
N PHE A 126 -8.79 -2.31 0.16
CA PHE A 126 -7.92 -2.03 -0.95
C PHE A 126 -7.45 -0.57 -0.94
N THR A 127 -6.30 -0.39 -1.55
CA THR A 127 -5.76 0.92 -1.90
C THR A 127 -6.15 1.20 -3.34
N ARG A 128 -6.61 2.43 -3.62
CA ARG A 128 -6.98 2.89 -4.96
C ARG A 128 -6.38 4.26 -5.25
N PHE A 129 -5.85 4.44 -6.45
CA PHE A 129 -5.39 5.75 -6.92
C PHE A 129 -5.32 5.83 -8.45
N GLU A 130 -5.23 7.05 -8.95
CA GLU A 130 -5.01 7.36 -10.36
C GLU A 130 -3.56 7.02 -10.75
N LEU A 131 -3.38 6.16 -11.75
CA LEU A 131 -2.06 5.77 -12.23
C LEU A 131 -1.28 6.99 -12.74
N ALA A 132 -1.97 7.94 -13.36
CA ALA A 132 -1.37 9.14 -13.92
C ALA A 132 -0.71 10.01 -12.83
N GLU A 133 -1.36 10.16 -11.66
CA GLU A 133 -0.79 10.88 -10.51
C GLU A 133 0.44 10.16 -9.97
N PHE A 134 0.36 8.83 -9.83
CA PHE A 134 1.48 8.01 -9.36
C PHE A 134 2.69 8.09 -10.31
N ALA A 135 2.44 7.97 -11.62
CA ALA A 135 3.46 7.98 -12.66
C ALA A 135 4.21 9.32 -12.73
N ASP A 136 3.53 10.44 -12.45
CA ASP A 136 4.14 11.77 -12.47
C ASP A 136 5.17 12.01 -11.35
N LEU A 137 5.06 11.26 -10.24
CA LEU A 137 6.06 11.25 -9.17
C LEU A 137 7.42 10.77 -9.70
N LYS A 138 8.51 11.39 -9.26
CA LYS A 138 9.88 11.09 -9.68
C LYS A 138 10.63 10.26 -8.65
N SER A 139 10.48 10.60 -7.37
CA SER A 139 11.22 9.93 -6.31
C SER A 139 10.62 8.57 -5.99
N LYS A 140 11.47 7.54 -5.84
CA LYS A 140 11.02 6.24 -5.33
C LYS A 140 10.36 6.38 -3.94
N TYR A 141 10.82 7.33 -3.13
CA TYR A 141 10.26 7.55 -1.79
C TYR A 141 8.91 8.27 -1.85
N ALA A 142 8.73 9.20 -2.80
CA ALA A 142 7.43 9.82 -3.06
C ALA A 142 6.42 8.77 -3.55
N LYS A 143 6.79 7.92 -4.51
CA LYS A 143 5.93 6.81 -4.99
C LYS A 143 5.55 5.83 -3.88
N GLU A 144 6.54 5.36 -3.10
CA GLU A 144 6.32 4.44 -1.97
C GLU A 144 5.47 5.06 -0.86
N PHE A 145 5.62 6.36 -0.61
CA PHE A 145 4.80 7.10 0.33
C PHE A 145 3.37 7.28 -0.20
N TYR A 146 3.21 7.76 -1.43
CA TYR A 146 1.92 8.05 -2.05
C TYR A 146 1.01 6.83 -2.03
N ARG A 147 1.50 5.65 -2.45
CA ARG A 147 0.67 4.44 -2.44
C ARG A 147 0.18 4.05 -1.04
N ARG A 148 0.94 4.36 0.02
CA ARG A 148 0.52 4.13 1.40
C ARG A 148 -0.39 5.24 1.90
N ALA A 149 -0.12 6.49 1.59
CA ALA A 149 -1.01 7.60 1.92
C ALA A 149 -2.42 7.38 1.34
N LYS A 150 -2.52 6.86 0.11
CA LYS A 150 -3.80 6.53 -0.54
C LYS A 150 -4.58 5.42 0.14
N GLN A 151 -3.95 4.57 0.96
CA GLN A 151 -4.65 3.63 1.84
C GLN A 151 -5.46 4.36 2.92
N TYR A 152 -4.94 5.47 3.44
CA TYR A 152 -5.54 6.27 4.51
C TYR A 152 -6.30 7.49 3.99
N ARG A 153 -6.65 7.51 2.69
CA ARG A 153 -7.33 8.66 2.06
C ARG A 153 -8.68 8.98 2.70
N SER A 154 -9.36 7.99 3.27
CA SER A 154 -10.67 8.18 3.92
C SER A 154 -10.56 8.77 5.33
N SER A 155 -9.65 8.24 6.16
CA SER A 155 -9.40 8.79 7.51
C SER A 155 -8.64 10.12 7.45
N GLY A 156 -7.82 10.30 6.42
CA GLY A 156 -6.95 11.47 6.22
C GLY A 156 -5.73 11.47 7.16
N ILE A 157 -5.43 10.36 7.84
CA ILE A 157 -4.33 10.31 8.81
C ILE A 157 -3.61 8.96 8.78
N TRP A 158 -2.29 9.00 8.83
CA TRP A 158 -1.44 7.82 8.95
C TRP A 158 -0.37 8.03 10.01
N LYS A 159 -0.41 7.22 11.07
CA LYS A 159 0.58 7.23 12.15
C LYS A 159 1.52 6.04 11.98
N ILE A 160 2.82 6.27 12.13
CA ILE A 160 3.82 5.22 11.90
C ILE A 160 5.14 5.48 12.63
N SER A 161 5.77 4.42 13.14
CA SER A 161 7.12 4.51 13.72
C SER A 161 8.18 4.80 12.69
N ARG A 162 9.25 5.46 13.13
CA ARG A 162 10.39 5.80 12.26
C ARG A 162 10.99 4.53 11.66
N ASP A 163 11.07 3.46 12.44
CA ASP A 163 11.68 2.20 12.00
C ASP A 163 10.80 1.50 10.97
N GLU A 164 9.49 1.44 11.22
CA GLU A 164 8.53 0.87 10.27
C GLU A 164 8.42 1.71 8.99
N PHE A 165 8.43 3.04 9.11
CA PHE A 165 8.48 3.94 7.97
C PHE A 165 9.71 3.70 7.11
N CYS A 166 10.90 3.61 7.73
CA CYS A 166 12.14 3.30 7.03
C CYS A 166 12.11 1.91 6.38
N ARG A 167 11.54 0.90 7.07
CA ARG A 167 11.39 -0.46 6.55
C ARG A 167 10.52 -0.49 5.30
N LEU A 168 9.31 0.08 5.39
CA LEU A 168 8.32 0.09 4.31
C LEU A 168 8.83 0.81 3.06
N LEU A 169 9.50 1.95 3.23
CA LEU A 169 10.08 2.73 2.13
C LEU A 169 11.44 2.16 1.65
N SER A 170 11.92 1.06 2.24
CA SER A 170 13.22 0.45 1.95
C SER A 170 14.36 1.48 2.00
N VAL A 171 14.39 2.26 3.08
CA VAL A 171 15.43 3.28 3.34
C VAL A 171 16.73 2.56 3.77
N PRO A 172 17.87 2.81 3.11
CA PRO A 172 19.14 2.23 3.52
C PRO A 172 19.51 2.62 4.95
N LYS A 173 20.13 1.69 5.71
CA LYS A 173 20.55 1.91 7.10
C LYS A 173 21.39 3.19 7.26
N SER A 174 22.36 3.43 6.36
CA SER A 174 23.20 4.63 6.34
C SER A 174 22.41 5.94 6.20
N THR A 175 21.28 5.92 5.48
CA THR A 175 20.37 7.07 5.35
C THR A 175 19.46 7.19 6.57
N ALA A 176 18.96 6.06 7.09
CA ALA A 176 18.06 6.04 8.23
C ALA A 176 18.73 6.55 9.52
N GLU A 177 19.99 6.17 9.77
CA GLU A 177 20.75 6.53 10.99
C GLU A 177 20.99 8.04 11.12
N GLN A 178 21.12 8.75 10.00
CA GLN A 178 21.37 10.19 9.99
C GLN A 178 20.08 10.96 9.73
N VAL A 179 19.55 11.66 10.74
CA VAL A 179 18.33 12.48 10.62
C VAL A 179 18.42 13.49 9.47
N ARG A 180 19.61 14.08 9.25
CA ARG A 180 19.87 14.99 8.12
C ARG A 180 19.63 14.31 6.77
N ASP A 181 20.11 13.09 6.59
CA ASP A 181 20.00 12.36 5.33
C ASP A 181 18.60 11.79 5.14
N LEU A 182 17.94 11.34 6.20
CA LEU A 182 16.51 11.00 6.17
C LEU A 182 15.67 12.20 5.71
N ASN A 183 15.92 13.38 6.28
CA ASN A 183 15.24 14.62 5.87
C ASN A 183 15.51 14.96 4.40
N LYS A 184 16.79 14.97 4.00
CA LYS A 184 17.21 15.40 2.66
C LYS A 184 16.80 14.44 1.55
N ARG A 185 16.92 13.13 1.78
CA ARG A 185 16.78 12.11 0.74
C ARG A 185 15.41 11.46 0.70
N VAL A 186 14.68 11.43 1.82
CA VAL A 186 13.40 10.72 1.94
C VAL A 186 12.25 11.70 2.13
N LEU A 187 12.27 12.49 3.21
CA LEU A 187 11.14 13.37 3.54
C LEU A 187 11.02 14.56 2.58
N LYS A 188 12.14 15.17 2.18
CA LYS A 188 12.11 16.32 1.25
C LYS A 188 11.42 15.98 -0.08
N PRO A 189 11.78 14.89 -0.80
CA PRO A 189 11.04 14.51 -2.02
C PRO A 189 9.56 14.19 -1.77
N ILE A 190 9.22 13.58 -0.63
CA ILE A 190 7.82 13.30 -0.27
C ILE A 190 7.04 14.62 -0.12
N ILE A 191 7.59 15.60 0.61
CA ILE A 191 6.97 16.91 0.81
C ILE A 191 6.81 17.64 -0.54
N GLU A 192 7.86 17.66 -1.36
CA GLU A 192 7.87 18.39 -2.63
C GLU A 192 6.91 17.79 -3.66
N GLU A 193 6.79 16.47 -3.73
CA GLU A 193 6.00 15.79 -4.77
C GLU A 193 4.59 15.40 -4.30
N CYS A 194 4.43 14.88 -3.07
CA CYS A 194 3.13 14.46 -2.55
C CYS A 194 2.41 15.57 -1.77
N GLY A 195 3.13 16.60 -1.33
CA GLY A 195 2.56 17.71 -0.57
C GLY A 195 1.43 18.44 -1.28
N PRO A 196 1.66 18.97 -2.49
CA PRO A 196 0.63 19.64 -3.27
C PRO A 196 -0.53 18.71 -3.67
N LEU A 197 -0.24 17.43 -3.92
CA LEU A 197 -1.23 16.45 -4.36
C LEU A 197 -2.20 16.03 -3.25
N LEU A 198 -1.71 15.90 -2.03
CA LEU A 198 -2.47 15.29 -0.92
C LEU A 198 -2.87 16.30 0.18
N GLY A 199 -2.45 17.56 0.08
CA GLY A 199 -2.54 18.49 1.22
C GLY A 199 -1.74 18.00 2.43
N LEU A 200 -0.58 17.37 2.18
CA LEU A 200 0.20 16.67 3.20
C LEU A 200 0.71 17.61 4.30
N LYS A 201 0.44 17.23 5.54
CA LYS A 201 1.13 17.75 6.73
C LYS A 201 1.89 16.63 7.43
N ILE A 202 3.09 16.93 7.92
CA ILE A 202 3.95 15.97 8.60
C ILE A 202 4.26 16.50 9.99
N GLU A 203 3.78 15.80 11.01
CA GLU A 203 4.16 16.01 12.39
C GLU A 203 5.17 14.94 12.82
N ARG A 204 6.21 15.36 13.55
CA ARG A 204 7.28 14.48 14.04
C ARG A 204 7.05 14.16 15.50
N GLN A 205 7.14 12.89 15.84
CA GLN A 205 6.99 12.42 17.20
C GLN A 205 8.34 12.10 17.82
N TYR A 206 8.54 12.45 19.09
CA TYR A 206 9.82 12.33 19.79
C TYR A 206 9.67 11.63 21.13
N VAL A 207 10.56 10.67 21.39
CA VAL A 207 10.68 9.98 22.68
C VAL A 207 12.05 10.26 23.23
N LYS A 208 12.14 10.80 24.45
CA LYS A 208 13.42 11.17 25.08
C LYS A 208 14.32 11.98 24.13
N ARG A 209 13.73 12.94 23.39
CA ARG A 209 14.36 13.80 22.37
C ARG A 209 14.85 13.09 21.09
N ARG A 210 14.62 11.79 20.93
CA ARG A 210 14.92 11.03 19.71
C ARG A 210 13.68 10.96 18.81
N LEU A 211 13.87 11.24 17.51
CA LEU A 211 12.81 11.08 16.51
C LEU A 211 12.36 9.61 16.50
N SER A 212 11.09 9.40 16.82
CA SER A 212 10.50 8.09 17.09
C SER A 212 9.46 7.68 16.05
N GLY A 213 8.79 8.65 15.42
CA GLY A 213 7.90 8.39 14.31
C GLY A 213 7.26 9.65 13.72
N PHE A 214 6.20 9.42 12.96
CA PHE A 214 5.54 10.44 12.16
C PHE A 214 4.02 10.30 12.26
N VAL A 215 3.34 11.43 12.25
CA VAL A 215 1.91 11.53 12.00
C VAL A 215 1.74 12.31 10.69
N PHE A 216 1.27 11.64 9.66
CA PHE A 216 0.96 12.24 8.37
C PHE A 216 -0.53 12.56 8.32
N THR A 217 -0.89 13.76 7.89
CA THR A 217 -2.27 14.18 7.66
C THR A 217 -2.45 14.56 6.20
N PHE A 218 -3.59 14.19 5.62
CA PHE A 218 -3.95 14.37 4.21
C PHE A 218 -5.35 14.97 4.11
N ALA A 219 -5.67 15.58 2.95
CA ALA A 219 -7.04 15.88 2.59
C ALA A 219 -7.83 14.57 2.49
N ARG A 220 -9.00 14.52 3.15
CA ARG A 220 -9.88 13.35 3.08
C ARG A 220 -10.53 13.24 1.71
N GLU A 221 -10.58 12.02 1.19
CA GLU A 221 -11.36 11.65 0.02
C GLU A 221 -12.58 10.83 0.46
N THR A 222 -13.77 11.30 0.13
CA THR A 222 -14.97 10.46 0.18
C THR A 222 -14.83 9.34 -0.85
N PRO A 223 -14.88 8.06 -0.45
CA PRO A 223 -14.91 6.96 -1.40
C PRO A 223 -16.11 7.12 -2.33
N PRO A 224 -15.98 6.85 -3.64
CA PRO A 224 -17.15 6.80 -4.52
C PRO A 224 -18.13 5.74 -4.01
N VAL A 225 -19.43 6.05 -4.04
CA VAL A 225 -20.55 5.26 -3.48
C VAL A 225 -20.54 3.78 -3.91
N ILE A 226 -19.96 3.47 -5.07
CA ILE A 226 -19.84 2.13 -5.65
C ILE A 226 -18.95 1.20 -4.80
N ASP A 227 -17.98 1.75 -4.08
CA ASP A 227 -17.00 1.00 -3.27
C ASP A 227 -17.48 0.75 -1.83
N ALA A 228 -18.57 1.39 -1.38
CA ALA A 228 -19.12 1.24 -0.04
C ALA A 228 -20.23 0.19 -0.06
N ARG A 229 -19.89 -1.09 0.14
CA ARG A 229 -20.91 -2.03 0.61
C ARG A 229 -21.38 -1.56 2.00
N PRO A 230 -22.68 -1.39 2.24
CA PRO A 230 -23.19 -1.06 3.56
C PRO A 230 -22.68 -2.12 4.56
N VAL A 231 -22.14 -1.67 5.69
CA VAL A 231 -21.92 -2.56 6.84
C VAL A 231 -23.31 -2.91 7.36
N GLU A 232 -23.85 -4.06 6.94
CA GLU A 232 -25.02 -4.62 7.60
C GLU A 232 -24.62 -4.98 9.03
N ALA A 233 -25.14 -4.26 10.02
CA ALA A 233 -25.11 -4.74 11.39
C ALA A 233 -25.86 -6.09 11.44
N ARG A 234 -25.19 -7.18 11.81
CA ARG A 234 -25.84 -8.49 11.94
C ARG A 234 -25.86 -9.00 13.37
N LYS A 235 -26.87 -9.86 13.57
CA LYS A 235 -27.48 -10.28 14.83
C LYS A 235 -26.54 -11.14 15.68
N ALA A 236 -26.88 -11.27 16.96
CA ALA A 236 -26.09 -11.78 18.08
C ALA A 236 -25.53 -13.23 17.98
N GLU A 237 -25.56 -13.88 16.82
CA GLU A 237 -25.25 -15.31 16.64
C GLU A 237 -23.93 -15.61 15.92
N ASP A 238 -23.24 -14.62 15.34
CA ASP A 238 -21.90 -14.83 14.77
C ASP A 238 -20.84 -14.88 15.89
N ALA A 239 -20.23 -16.04 16.11
CA ALA A 239 -19.19 -16.26 17.13
C ALA A 239 -17.90 -15.50 16.76
N GLY A 240 -17.85 -14.21 17.07
CA GLY A 240 -16.63 -13.41 16.96
C GLY A 240 -15.52 -13.90 17.90
N HIS A 241 -14.29 -13.50 17.62
CA HIS A 241 -13.11 -13.81 18.40
C HIS A 241 -12.25 -12.57 18.60
N TRP A 242 -11.38 -12.61 19.61
CA TRP A 242 -10.33 -11.61 19.76
C TRP A 242 -9.23 -11.89 18.75
N THR A 243 -8.86 -10.88 17.99
CA THR A 243 -7.75 -10.93 17.03
C THR A 243 -6.68 -9.95 17.44
N SER A 244 -5.46 -10.47 17.59
CA SER A 244 -4.29 -9.67 17.96
C SER A 244 -3.74 -8.90 16.77
N VAL A 245 -3.45 -7.62 16.96
CA VAL A 245 -2.72 -6.75 16.05
C VAL A 245 -1.35 -6.51 16.64
N ALA A 246 -0.33 -7.09 16.00
CA ALA A 246 1.05 -7.02 16.47
C ALA A 246 1.48 -5.57 16.78
N GLY A 247 1.83 -5.33 18.05
CA GLY A 247 2.28 -4.02 18.54
C GLY A 247 1.17 -3.00 18.84
N TYR A 248 -0.11 -3.36 18.75
CA TYR A 248 -1.24 -2.44 19.01
C TYR A 248 -2.19 -2.91 20.11
N GLY A 249 -2.62 -4.18 20.08
CA GLY A 249 -3.63 -4.71 21.01
C GLY A 249 -4.52 -5.76 20.36
N GLU A 250 -5.63 -6.11 21.01
CA GLU A 250 -6.61 -7.08 20.51
C GLU A 250 -7.94 -6.42 20.21
N VAL A 251 -8.58 -6.81 19.09
CA VAL A 251 -9.88 -6.30 18.68
C VAL A 251 -10.84 -7.46 18.51
N PHE A 252 -12.07 -7.30 18.97
CA PHE A 252 -13.12 -8.29 18.80
C PHE A 252 -13.73 -8.17 17.40
N THR A 253 -13.64 -9.25 16.63
CA THR A 253 -13.98 -9.27 15.20
C THR A 253 -14.35 -10.67 14.74
N THR A 254 -14.81 -10.81 13.49
CA THR A 254 -14.73 -12.07 12.75
C THR A 254 -13.56 -12.02 11.76
N THR A 255 -13.15 -13.17 11.21
CA THR A 255 -12.10 -13.22 10.19
C THR A 255 -12.46 -12.40 8.96
N GLU A 256 -13.74 -12.38 8.58
CA GLU A 256 -14.25 -11.61 7.43
C GLU A 256 -14.26 -10.10 7.67
N LEU A 257 -14.41 -9.68 8.93
CA LEU A 257 -14.42 -8.27 9.31
C LEU A 257 -13.04 -7.74 9.67
N PHE A 258 -12.07 -8.63 9.93
CA PHE A 258 -10.75 -8.23 10.39
C PHE A 258 -9.97 -7.50 9.32
N ASP A 259 -9.63 -6.27 9.65
CA ASP A 259 -8.73 -5.42 8.87
C ASP A 259 -7.74 -4.78 9.81
N VAL A 260 -6.46 -5.10 9.59
CA VAL A 260 -5.35 -4.54 10.35
C VAL A 260 -5.32 -3.01 10.28
N THR A 261 -5.72 -2.40 9.17
CA THR A 261 -5.73 -0.93 9.01
C THR A 261 -6.80 -0.30 9.89
N ALA A 262 -8.06 -0.71 9.74
CA ALA A 262 -9.16 -0.22 10.56
C ALA A 262 -8.95 -0.58 12.04
N ALA A 263 -8.27 -1.69 12.35
CA ALA A 263 -7.99 -2.08 13.73
C ALA A 263 -6.93 -1.16 14.34
N ARG A 264 -5.88 -0.81 13.57
CA ARG A 264 -4.94 0.24 13.97
C ARG A 264 -5.64 1.59 14.13
N ASP A 265 -6.50 1.97 13.19
CA ASP A 265 -7.29 3.20 13.26
C ASP A 265 -8.18 3.24 14.52
N HIS A 266 -8.76 2.09 14.86
CA HIS A 266 -9.52 1.88 16.08
C HIS A 266 -8.67 2.12 17.33
N PHE A 267 -7.49 1.50 17.45
CA PHE A 267 -6.62 1.68 18.61
C PHE A 267 -5.98 3.07 18.68
N ASP A 268 -5.72 3.69 17.54
CA ASP A 268 -5.06 4.99 17.45
C ASP A 268 -6.01 6.17 17.61
N GLY A 269 -7.33 5.91 17.56
CA GLY A 269 -8.36 6.95 17.62
C GLY A 269 -8.30 7.88 16.41
N THR A 270 -7.97 7.38 15.23
CA THR A 270 -7.90 8.19 13.99
C THR A 270 -9.27 8.49 13.39
N VAL A 271 -10.27 7.70 13.79
CA VAL A 271 -11.70 7.87 13.48
C VAL A 271 -12.45 8.01 14.79
N GLU A 272 -13.53 8.80 14.82
CA GLU A 272 -14.36 8.91 16.02
C GLU A 272 -15.06 7.58 16.32
N ALA A 273 -15.38 7.32 17.59
CA ALA A 273 -16.00 6.07 18.00
C ALA A 273 -17.32 5.77 17.26
N GLY A 274 -18.08 6.81 16.88
CA GLY A 274 -19.32 6.68 16.10
C GLY A 274 -19.10 6.29 14.63
N GLU A 275 -17.93 6.57 14.08
CA GLU A 275 -17.54 6.23 12.70
C GLU A 275 -16.62 5.00 12.65
N CYS A 276 -16.18 4.50 13.81
CA CYS A 276 -15.25 3.39 13.92
C CYS A 276 -15.95 2.05 13.64
N ARG A 277 -15.51 1.37 12.58
CA ARG A 277 -16.05 0.07 12.15
C ARG A 277 -16.08 -0.97 13.27
N PHE A 278 -15.04 -1.05 14.10
CA PHE A 278 -14.98 -2.02 15.20
C PHE A 278 -15.90 -1.65 16.38
N CYS A 279 -16.03 -0.35 16.71
CA CYS A 279 -16.97 0.13 17.72
C CYS A 279 -18.43 0.00 17.29
N ALA A 280 -18.68 0.08 15.98
CA ALA A 280 -19.99 -0.17 15.38
C ALA A 280 -20.30 -1.67 15.30
N PHE A 281 -19.28 -2.51 15.10
CA PHE A 281 -19.42 -3.96 15.06
C PHE A 281 -19.78 -4.55 16.42
N ASP A 282 -19.04 -4.22 17.50
CA ASP A 282 -19.31 -4.75 18.84
C ASP A 282 -18.95 -3.75 19.94
N ALA A 283 -19.78 -3.72 21.00
CA ALA A 283 -19.60 -2.80 22.12
C ALA A 283 -18.29 -3.04 22.90
N ARG A 284 -17.78 -4.29 22.95
CA ARG A 284 -16.50 -4.63 23.60
C ARG A 284 -15.33 -3.85 23.04
N ASN A 285 -15.36 -3.54 21.75
CA ASN A 285 -14.30 -2.76 21.12
C ASN A 285 -14.24 -1.32 21.66
N ARG A 286 -15.37 -0.75 22.12
CA ARG A 286 -15.41 0.66 22.55
C ARG A 286 -14.47 0.95 23.72
N GLU A 287 -14.24 -0.03 24.60
CA GLU A 287 -13.30 0.09 25.73
C GLU A 287 -11.84 0.20 25.28
N HIS A 288 -11.51 -0.35 24.11
CA HIS A 288 -10.16 -0.34 23.52
C HIS A 288 -9.96 0.74 22.45
N HIS A 289 -11.01 1.51 22.16
CA HIS A 289 -10.93 2.58 21.17
C HIS A 289 -10.01 3.70 21.63
N ALA A 290 -9.15 4.16 20.72
CA ALA A 290 -8.17 5.21 20.98
C ALA A 290 -7.19 4.89 22.15
N GLN A 291 -7.03 3.61 22.55
CA GLN A 291 -6.16 3.23 23.67
C GLN A 291 -4.68 3.61 23.47
N ASN A 292 -4.26 3.73 22.20
CA ASN A 292 -2.92 4.13 21.77
C ASN A 292 -2.84 5.61 21.37
N ALA A 293 -3.92 6.37 21.51
CA ALA A 293 -3.91 7.81 21.26
C ALA A 293 -2.87 8.49 22.17
N GLY A 294 -1.90 9.15 21.54
CA GLY A 294 -0.77 9.78 22.24
C GLY A 294 0.30 8.82 22.77
N LYS A 295 0.20 7.50 22.55
CA LYS A 295 1.15 6.48 23.05
C LYS A 295 1.97 5.76 21.99
N LEU A 296 1.81 6.10 20.70
CA LEU A 296 2.48 5.39 19.60
C LEU A 296 4.01 5.46 19.62
N PHE A 297 4.60 6.23 20.53
CA PHE A 297 6.04 6.35 20.73
C PHE A 297 6.44 6.43 22.20
#